data_AF-A0A7S2DGW3-F1
#
_entry.id   AF-A0A7S2DGW3-F1
#
_cell.length_a   1.000
_cell.length_b   1.000
_cell.length_c   1.000
_cell.angle_alpha   90.00
_cell.angle_beta   90.00
_cell.angle_gamma   90.00
#
_symmetry.space_group_name_H-M   'P 1'
#
loop_
_entity.id
_entity.type
_entity.pdbx_description
1 polymer ?
#
loop_
_entity_poly.entity_id
_entity_poly.type
_entity_poly.pdbx_seq_one_letter_code
_entity_poly.pdbx_strand_id
1 'polypeptide(L)'
;RWRLMVYSTLLFGVVAFVIPMVGFLPTLASREAVFYVVAAFFGLAFGSVYARFQECTWSLLPTGVDVANAMGFAAMCKLAGVGIGNFFVGILLGFFSVEGGESYTLLGY
;
A
#
# COMPACT_ATOMS: atom_id res chain seq x y z
N ARG A 1 18.71 11.65 4.61
CA ARG A 1 17.30 11.30 4.89
C ARG A 1 16.53 11.12 3.58
N TRP A 2 16.49 12.12 2.70
CA TRP A 2 15.87 12.04 1.37
C TRP A 2 16.36 10.89 0.47
N ARG A 3 17.66 10.62 0.40
CA ARG A 3 18.19 9.46 -0.38
C ARG A 3 17.66 8.12 0.13
N LEU A 4 17.54 7.96 1.44
CA LEU A 4 16.96 6.75 2.05
C LEU A 4 15.47 6.62 1.74
N MET A 5 14.73 7.73 1.75
CA MET A 5 13.33 7.72 1.30
C MET A 5 13.22 7.23 -0.14
N VAL A 6 14.04 7.73 -1.06
CA VAL A 6 14.04 7.27 -2.46
C VAL A 6 14.33 5.77 -2.55
N TYR A 7 15.33 5.26 -1.84
CA TYR A 7 15.63 3.82 -1.84
C TYR A 7 14.48 2.97 -1.28
N SER A 8 13.84 3.41 -0.18
CA SER A 8 12.65 2.72 0.35
C SER A 8 11.49 2.72 -0.65
N THR A 9 11.27 3.83 -1.37
CA THR A 9 10.21 3.93 -2.38
C THR A 9 10.48 3.02 -3.57
N LEU A 10 11.73 2.94 -4.03
CA LEU A 10 12.13 2.02 -5.09
C LEU A 10 11.93 0.56 -4.65
N LEU A 11 12.35 0.21 -3.42
CA LEU A 11 12.13 -1.13 -2.87
C LEU A 11 10.64 -1.48 -2.83
N PHE A 12 9.80 -0.56 -2.36
CA PHE A 12 8.35 -0.74 -2.34
C PHE A 12 7.78 -0.97 -3.75
N GLY A 13 8.22 -0.19 -4.73
CA GLY A 13 7.83 -0.37 -6.13
C GLY A 13 8.24 -1.72 -6.70
N VAL A 14 9.46 -2.19 -6.38
CA VAL A 14 9.93 -3.53 -6.79
C VAL A 14 9.05 -4.62 -6.17
N VAL A 15 8.77 -4.55 -4.87
CA VAL A 15 7.91 -5.55 -4.21
C VAL A 15 6.49 -5.54 -4.79
N ALA A 16 5.93 -4.36 -5.07
CA ALA A 16 4.62 -4.22 -5.73
C ALA A 16 4.60 -4.87 -7.12
N PHE A 17 5.69 -4.73 -7.89
CA PHE A 17 5.83 -5.35 -9.21
C PHE A 17 5.94 -6.87 -9.16
N VAL A 18 6.44 -7.45 -8.06
CA VAL A 18 6.52 -8.91 -7.90
C VAL A 18 5.14 -9.55 -7.64
N ILE A 19 4.18 -8.80 -7.10
CA ILE A 19 2.83 -9.31 -6.80
C ILE A 19 2.15 -9.98 -8.02
N PRO A 20 2.03 -9.35 -9.20
CA PRO A 20 1.43 -9.99 -10.37
C PRO A 20 2.22 -11.21 -10.86
N MET A 21 3.53 -11.29 -10.58
CA MET A 21 4.37 -12.42 -11.00
C MET A 21 4.00 -13.72 -10.27
N VAL A 22 3.34 -13.64 -9.10
CA VAL A 22 2.84 -14.80 -8.35
C VAL A 22 1.84 -15.62 -9.18
N GLY A 23 1.11 -14.98 -10.10
CA GLY A 23 0.16 -15.66 -10.98
C GLY A 23 0.78 -16.71 -11.91
N PHE A 24 2.07 -16.61 -12.22
CA PHE A 24 2.76 -17.56 -13.10
C PHE A 24 3.11 -18.90 -12.44
N LEU A 25 2.98 -19.03 -11.12
CA LEU A 25 3.27 -20.30 -10.44
C LEU A 25 2.20 -21.35 -10.80
N PRO A 26 2.55 -22.63 -10.97
CA PRO A 26 1.61 -23.64 -11.49
C PRO A 26 0.64 -24.18 -10.43
N THR A 27 1.04 -24.26 -9.16
CA THR A 27 0.24 -24.89 -8.09
C THR A 27 -0.36 -23.87 -7.13
N LEU A 28 -1.60 -24.09 -6.69
CA LEU A 28 -2.29 -23.19 -5.75
C LEU A 28 -1.51 -23.01 -4.44
N ALA A 29 -1.04 -24.12 -3.85
CA ALA A 29 -0.27 -24.08 -2.61
C ALA A 29 1.02 -23.23 -2.71
N SER A 30 1.70 -23.25 -3.87
CA SER A 30 2.88 -22.40 -4.08
C SER A 30 2.51 -20.93 -4.27
N ARG A 31 1.41 -20.63 -4.96
CA ARG A 31 0.89 -19.27 -5.13
C ARG A 31 0.56 -18.63 -3.78
N GLU A 32 -0.18 -19.34 -2.93
CA GLU A 32 -0.56 -18.86 -1.60
C GLU A 32 0.66 -18.61 -0.71
N ALA A 33 1.58 -19.58 -0.62
CA ALA A 33 2.79 -19.44 0.17
C ALA A 33 3.64 -18.25 -0.27
N VAL A 34 3.86 -18.09 -1.59
CA VAL A 34 4.63 -16.97 -2.14
C VAL A 34 3.88 -15.65 -1.96
N PHE A 35 2.56 -15.63 -2.12
CA PHE A 35 1.74 -14.43 -1.89
C PHE A 35 1.87 -13.92 -0.46
N TYR A 36 1.79 -14.78 0.55
CA TYR A 36 1.96 -14.37 1.94
C TYR A 36 3.36 -13.82 2.24
N VAL A 37 4.40 -14.44 1.66
CA VAL A 37 5.78 -13.94 1.80
C VAL A 37 5.91 -12.55 1.15
N VAL A 38 5.42 -12.39 -0.09
CA VAL A 38 5.45 -11.10 -0.79
C VAL A 38 4.62 -10.04 -0.05
N ALA A 39 3.47 -10.41 0.52
CA ALA A 39 2.62 -9.51 1.30
C ALA A 39 3.32 -9.03 2.58
N ALA A 40 4.07 -9.91 3.26
CA ALA A 40 4.88 -9.51 4.41
C ALA A 40 5.96 -8.50 4.02
N PHE A 41 6.71 -8.76 2.94
CA PHE A 41 7.69 -7.79 2.42
C PHE A 41 7.05 -6.48 1.96
N PHE A 42 5.85 -6.55 1.38
CA PHE A 42 5.11 -5.37 0.95
C PHE A 42 4.74 -4.50 2.16
N GLY A 43 4.25 -5.11 3.23
CA GLY A 43 3.97 -4.42 4.50
C GLY A 43 5.22 -3.78 5.12
N LEU A 44 6.35 -4.50 5.13
CA LEU A 44 7.63 -3.97 5.62
C LEU A 44 8.14 -2.79 4.78
N ALA A 45 8.10 -2.92 3.46
CA ALA A 45 8.54 -1.87 2.54
C ALA A 45 7.64 -0.63 2.65
N PHE A 46 6.32 -0.83 2.72
CA PHE A 46 5.35 0.25 2.95
C PHE A 46 5.63 0.97 4.28
N GLY A 47 5.79 0.22 5.38
CA GLY A 47 6.08 0.79 6.70
C GLY A 47 7.38 1.60 6.71
N SER A 48 8.41 1.13 6.02
CA SER A 48 9.68 1.84 5.84
C SER A 48 9.49 3.16 5.09
N VAL A 49 8.81 3.17 3.94
CA VAL A 49 8.50 4.39 3.19
C VAL A 49 7.69 5.36 4.06
N TYR A 50 6.67 4.86 4.74
CA TYR A 50 5.79 5.66 5.59
C TYR A 50 6.55 6.37 6.71
N ALA A 51 7.37 5.64 7.48
CA ALA A 51 8.16 6.20 8.57
C ALA A 51 9.15 7.28 8.07
N ARG A 52 9.83 7.02 6.95
CA ARG A 52 10.78 7.97 6.36
C ARG A 52 10.11 9.19 5.74
N PHE A 53 8.95 9.02 5.13
CA PHE A 53 8.17 10.12 4.59
C PHE A 53 7.73 11.06 5.71
N GLN A 54 7.24 10.53 6.83
CA GLN A 54 6.91 11.35 7.99
C GLN A 54 8.11 12.15 8.50
N GLU A 55 9.27 11.51 8.71
CA GLU A 55 10.50 12.21 9.11
C GLU A 55 10.89 13.37 8.16
N CYS A 56 10.77 13.13 6.85
CA CYS A 56 11.10 14.14 5.84
C CYS A 56 10.08 15.29 5.84
N THR A 57 8.80 15.01 5.97
CA THR A 57 7.74 16.01 6.08
C THR A 57 7.94 16.93 7.28
N TRP A 58 8.28 16.36 8.46
CA TRP A 58 8.59 17.16 9.65
C TRP A 58 9.81 18.07 9.47
N SER A 59 10.79 17.65 8.64
CA SER A 59 11.97 18.47 8.35
C SER A 59 11.71 19.65 7.43
N LEU A 60 10.59 19.67 6.72
CA LEU A 60 10.19 20.76 5.81
C LEU A 60 9.34 21.83 6.49
N LEU A 61 8.93 21.62 7.74
CA LEU A 61 8.08 22.60 8.41
C LEU A 61 8.85 23.87 8.75
N PRO A 62 8.25 25.05 8.50
CA PRO A 62 8.87 26.31 8.87
C PRO A 62 8.90 26.48 10.39
N THR A 63 9.90 27.22 10.88
CA THR A 63 10.01 27.56 12.30
C THR A 63 8.81 28.39 12.75
N GLY A 64 8.20 28.03 13.89
CA GLY A 64 7.06 28.76 14.46
C GLY A 64 5.68 28.30 13.98
N VAL A 65 5.60 27.21 13.20
CA VAL A 65 4.32 26.60 12.84
C VAL A 65 3.67 25.93 14.05
N ASP A 66 2.34 25.99 14.14
CA ASP A 66 1.57 25.20 15.10
C ASP A 66 1.68 23.72 14.76
N VAL A 67 2.44 22.99 15.59
CA VAL A 67 2.70 21.56 15.43
C VAL A 67 1.42 20.74 15.50
N ALA A 68 0.43 21.13 16.31
CA ALA A 68 -0.82 20.40 16.45
C ALA A 68 -1.65 20.49 15.16
N ASN A 69 -1.73 21.68 14.57
CA ASN A 69 -2.40 21.87 13.30
C ASN A 69 -1.68 21.14 12.15
N ALA A 70 -0.35 21.18 12.12
CA ALA A 70 0.45 20.45 11.15
C ALA A 70 0.27 18.91 11.26
N MET A 71 0.20 18.38 12.48
CA MET A 71 -0.10 16.96 12.74
C MET A 71 -1.50 16.60 12.26
N GLY A 72 -2.50 17.43 12.56
CA GLY A 72 -3.87 17.25 12.13
C GLY A 72 -4.01 17.22 10.60
N PHE A 73 -3.37 18.18 9.92
CA PHE A 73 -3.34 18.23 8.46
C PHE A 73 -2.66 16.99 7.86
N ALA A 74 -1.52 16.57 8.40
CA ALA A 74 -0.82 15.37 7.94
C ALA A 74 -1.68 14.09 8.10
N ALA A 75 -2.41 13.97 9.21
CA ALA A 75 -3.35 12.87 9.43
C ALA A 75 -4.52 12.89 8.43
N MET A 76 -5.08 14.07 8.14
CA MET A 76 -6.14 14.22 7.13
C MET A 76 -5.64 13.83 5.73
N CYS A 77 -4.47 14.29 5.31
CA CYS A 77 -3.88 13.91 4.02
C CYS A 77 -3.67 12.39 3.92
N LYS A 78 -3.25 11.75 5.02
CA LYS A 78 -3.09 10.28 5.06
C LYS A 78 -4.43 9.57 4.83
N LEU A 79 -5.48 9.97 5.55
CA LEU A 79 -6.81 9.37 5.42
C LEU A 79 -7.39 9.61 4.02
N ALA A 80 -7.22 10.82 3.47
CA ALA A 80 -7.62 11.14 2.11
C ALA A 80 -6.91 10.26 1.08
N GLY A 81 -5.59 10.08 1.20
CA GLY A 81 -4.82 9.19 0.32
C GLY A 81 -5.29 7.73 0.36
N VAL A 82 -5.56 7.20 1.55
CA VAL A 82 -6.12 5.84 1.71
C VAL A 82 -7.50 5.74 1.08
N GLY A 83 -8.37 6.74 1.30
CA GLY A 83 -9.70 6.79 0.71
C GLY A 83 -9.66 6.81 -0.82
N ILE A 84 -8.81 7.66 -1.40
CA ILE A 84 -8.60 7.75 -2.85
C ILE A 84 -8.06 6.42 -3.40
N GLY A 85 -7.06 5.83 -2.75
CA GLY A 85 -6.48 4.56 -3.18
C GLY A 85 -7.51 3.43 -3.18
N ASN A 86 -8.25 3.27 -2.08
CA ASN A 86 -9.31 2.25 -1.98
C ASN A 86 -10.41 2.46 -3.01
N PHE A 87 -10.79 3.72 -3.27
CA PHE A 87 -11.77 4.06 -4.30
C PHE A 87 -11.31 3.62 -5.70
N PHE A 88 -10.07 3.96 -6.09
CA PHE A 88 -9.52 3.55 -7.40
C PHE A 88 -9.35 2.03 -7.52
N VAL A 89 -8.88 1.36 -6.46
CA VAL A 89 -8.76 -0.11 -6.45
C VAL A 89 -10.14 -0.75 -6.56
N GLY A 90 -11.15 -0.24 -5.88
CA GLY A 90 -12.54 -0.71 -5.99
C GLY A 90 -13.09 -0.60 -7.42
N ILE A 91 -12.85 0.53 -8.08
CA ILE A 91 -13.20 0.71 -9.50
C ILE A 91 -12.45 -0.29 -10.38
N LEU A 92 -11.14 -0.43 -10.19
CA LEU A 92 -10.31 -1.34 -10.98
C LEU A 92 -10.78 -2.79 -10.85
N LEU A 93 -11.03 -3.25 -9.62
CA LEU A 93 -11.56 -4.58 -9.35
C LEU A 93 -12.96 -4.77 -9.96
N GLY A 94 -13.78 -3.72 -10.01
CA GLY A 94 -15.05 -3.74 -10.72
C GLY A 94 -14.92 -4.04 -12.21
N PHE A 95 -13.87 -3.53 -12.88
CA PHE A 95 -13.59 -3.84 -14.29
C PHE A 95 -13.04 -5.25 -14.51
N PHE A 96 -12.33 -5.81 -13.53
CA PHE A 96 -11.76 -7.17 -13.60
C PHE A 96 -12.68 -8.24 -13.01
N SER A 97 -13.83 -7.87 -12.48
CA SER A 97 -14.84 -8.82 -12.01
C SER A 97 -15.40 -9.57 -13.22
N VAL A 98 -15.03 -10.85 -13.34
CA VAL A 98 -15.51 -11.74 -14.41
C VAL A 98 -17.01 -11.95 -14.22
N GLU A 99 -17.82 -11.44 -15.15
CA GLU A 99 -19.23 -11.85 -15.31
C GLU A 99 -19.25 -13.33 -15.74
N GLY A 100 -19.17 -14.29 -14.80
CA GLY A 100 -19.39 -15.71 -15.13
C GLY A 100 -18.74 -16.81 -14.29
N GLY A 101 -18.28 -16.59 -13.06
CA GLY A 101 -17.65 -17.69 -12.29
C GLY A 101 -17.90 -17.61 -10.79
N GLU A 102 -18.90 -18.36 -10.34
CA GLU A 102 -19.25 -18.72 -8.95
C GLU A 102 -19.53 -17.54 -8.00
N SER A 103 -20.82 -17.32 -7.76
CA SER A 103 -21.34 -16.65 -6.57
C SER A 103 -20.73 -17.30 -5.32
N TYR A 104 -19.73 -16.67 -4.71
CA TYR A 104 -19.38 -16.95 -3.32
C TYR A 104 -20.59 -16.55 -2.47
N THR A 105 -21.43 -17.52 -2.15
CA THR A 105 -22.48 -17.38 -1.14
C THR A 105 -21.78 -16.97 0.14
N LEU A 106 -21.97 -15.71 0.55
CA LEU A 106 -21.67 -15.28 1.90
C LEU A 106 -22.48 -16.18 2.83
N LEU A 107 -21.83 -17.19 3.40
CA LEU A 107 -22.33 -17.88 4.60
C LEU A 107 -22.29 -16.82 5.70
N GLY A 108 -23.38 -16.06 5.79
CA GLY A 108 -23.65 -15.18 6.90
C GLY A 108 -23.53 -15.96 8.20
N TYR A 109 -22.84 -15.36 9.15
CA TYR A 109 -22.89 -15.79 10.54
C TYR A 109 -24.28 -15.53 11.11
#